data_AF-A0A2G9UNS3-F1
#
_entry.id   AF-A0A2G9UNS3-F1
#
_cell.length_a   1.000
_cell.length_b   1.000
_cell.length_c   1.000
_cell.angle_alpha   90.00
_cell.angle_beta   90.00
_cell.angle_gamma   90.00
#
_symmetry.space_group_name_H-M   'P 1'
#
loop_
_entity.id
_entity.type
_entity.pdbx_description
1 polymer ?
#
loop_
_entity_poly.entity_id
_entity_poly.type
_entity_poly.pdbx_seq_one_letter_code
_entity_poly.pdbx_strand_id
1 'polypeptide(L)'
;MFVRVVVHRIAAQVIDFEEWYLNLTEANANPKDPRWKQLYASVNLEYGLKSQAPSEWNNMIERMKKDDGLFEKYRENYYRRSKFDGIGECNEDCKKGWLCSARQMHHSNTLCADLGSFVERKGRNSYHRKPTPVVPTRDQIRQVLFARKQVRANDQCPL
;
A
#
# COMPACT_ATOMS: atom_id res chain seq x y z
N MET A 1 5.48 -9.47 -4.79
CA MET A 1 5.31 -8.51 -5.91
C MET A 1 6.23 -8.97 -7.02
N PHE A 2 5.70 -9.08 -8.23
CA PHE A 2 6.48 -9.37 -9.43
C PHE A 2 6.12 -8.34 -10.50
N VAL A 3 7.11 -7.85 -11.24
CA VAL A 3 6.93 -6.89 -12.34
C VAL A 3 7.71 -7.43 -13.53
N ARG A 4 7.06 -7.50 -14.69
CA ARG A 4 7.74 -7.85 -15.94
C ARG A 4 7.79 -6.61 -16.82
N VAL A 5 9.01 -6.20 -17.15
CA VAL A 5 9.28 -5.00 -17.93
C VAL A 5 9.54 -5.38 -19.38
N VAL A 6 8.87 -4.70 -20.30
CA VAL A 6 9.09 -4.81 -21.74
C VAL A 6 10.03 -3.68 -22.14
N VAL A 7 11.17 -4.02 -22.74
CA VAL A 7 12.23 -3.07 -23.09
C VAL A 7 12.53 -3.17 -24.58
N HIS A 8 12.74 -2.02 -25.20
CA HIS A 8 13.19 -1.93 -26.58
C HIS A 8 14.59 -2.50 -26.70
N ARG A 9 14.75 -3.55 -27.53
CA ARG A 9 15.97 -4.37 -27.60
C ARG A 9 17.27 -3.59 -27.86
N ILE A 10 17.21 -2.55 -28.69
CA ILE A 10 18.40 -1.77 -29.10
C ILE A 10 18.59 -0.54 -28.20
N ALA A 11 17.59 0.35 -28.19
CA ALA A 11 17.62 1.57 -27.39
C ALA A 11 17.61 1.37 -25.86
N ALA A 12 17.33 0.16 -25.37
CA ALA A 12 17.16 -0.18 -23.95
C ALA A 12 16.09 0.68 -23.22
N GLN A 13 15.17 1.29 -23.97
CA GLN A 13 14.08 2.09 -23.42
C GLN A 13 12.95 1.18 -22.93
N VAL A 14 12.38 1.47 -21.77
CA VAL A 14 11.15 0.80 -21.33
C VAL A 14 10.01 1.13 -22.28
N ILE A 15 9.26 0.11 -22.72
CA ILE A 15 8.10 0.25 -23.61
C ILE A 15 6.81 0.14 -22.80
N ASP A 16 6.77 -0.83 -21.90
CA ASP A 16 5.62 -1.13 -21.05
C ASP A 16 6.06 -2.01 -19.88
N PHE A 17 5.18 -2.22 -18.91
CA PHE A 17 5.34 -3.27 -17.93
C PHE A 17 4.00 -3.76 -17.40
N GLU A 18 4.01 -5.00 -16.94
CA GLU A 18 2.90 -5.62 -16.24
C GLU A 18 3.26 -5.87 -14.78
N GLU A 19 2.26 -5.84 -13.92
CA GLU A 19 2.42 -6.01 -12.48
C GLU A 19 1.58 -7.17 -11.99
N TRP A 20 2.18 -7.99 -11.13
CA TRP A 20 1.56 -9.19 -10.57
C TRP A 20 1.65 -9.16 -9.05
N TYR A 21 0.63 -9.71 -8.39
CA TYR A 21 0.53 -9.81 -6.94
C TYR A 21 0.07 -11.20 -6.51
N LEU A 22 0.35 -11.52 -5.26
CA LEU A 22 -0.15 -12.71 -4.61
C LEU A 22 -1.12 -12.25 -3.53
N ASN A 23 -2.39 -12.65 -3.61
CA ASN A 23 -3.32 -12.40 -2.53
C ASN A 23 -2.96 -13.33 -1.36
N LEU A 24 -2.37 -12.76 -0.30
CA LEU A 24 -1.92 -13.53 0.86
C LEU A 24 -3.07 -14.12 1.65
N THR A 25 -4.25 -13.49 1.67
CA THR A 25 -5.43 -14.05 2.35
C THR A 25 -5.86 -15.34 1.67
N GLU A 26 -5.94 -15.35 0.35
CA GLU A 26 -6.28 -16.54 -0.44
C GLU A 26 -5.17 -17.60 -0.38
N ALA A 27 -3.90 -17.19 -0.52
CA ALA A 27 -2.77 -18.11 -0.46
C ALA A 27 -2.62 -18.77 0.92
N ASN A 28 -2.91 -18.03 2.01
CA ASN A 28 -2.90 -18.60 3.36
C ASN A 28 -4.09 -19.53 3.61
N ALA A 29 -5.24 -19.28 2.96
CA ALA A 29 -6.40 -20.17 3.04
C ALA A 29 -6.18 -21.50 2.28
N ASN A 30 -5.41 -21.48 1.19
CA ASN A 30 -4.97 -22.68 0.46
C ASN A 30 -3.45 -22.68 0.18
N PRO A 31 -2.61 -23.04 1.17
CA PRO A 31 -1.15 -22.94 1.05
C PRO A 31 -0.51 -23.85 0.00
N LYS A 32 -1.22 -24.88 -0.46
CA LYS A 32 -0.68 -25.88 -1.41
C LYS A 32 -0.72 -25.41 -2.86
N ASP A 33 -1.55 -24.42 -3.19
CA ASP A 33 -1.69 -23.87 -4.54
C ASP A 33 -1.79 -22.33 -4.50
N PRO A 34 -0.71 -21.62 -4.15
CA PRO A 34 -0.69 -20.17 -4.16
C PRO A 34 -0.74 -19.65 -5.61
N ARG A 35 -1.83 -18.97 -5.95
CA ARG A 35 -2.07 -18.43 -7.30
C ARG A 35 -1.66 -16.96 -7.39
N TRP A 36 -0.69 -16.67 -8.26
CA TRP A 36 -0.37 -15.29 -8.65
C TRP A 36 -1.48 -14.72 -9.54
N LYS A 37 -1.83 -13.46 -9.30
CA LYS A 37 -2.82 -12.71 -10.06
C LYS A 37 -2.16 -11.53 -10.75
N GLN A 38 -2.58 -11.26 -11.98
CA GLN A 38 -2.16 -10.06 -12.69
C GLN A 38 -2.95 -8.88 -12.10
N LEU A 39 -2.23 -7.82 -11.71
CA LEU A 39 -2.83 -6.57 -11.27
C LEU A 39 -3.30 -5.79 -12.48
N TYR A 40 -2.39 -5.58 -13.44
CA TYR A 40 -2.67 -5.06 -14.76
C TYR A 40 -1.66 -5.60 -15.77
N ALA A 41 -2.10 -5.78 -17.01
CA ALA A 41 -1.31 -6.37 -18.09
C ALA A 41 -0.45 -5.36 -18.86
N SER A 42 -0.76 -4.07 -18.74
CA SER A 42 -0.05 -2.99 -19.39
C SER A 42 -0.24 -1.72 -18.57
N VAL A 43 0.85 -1.11 -18.14
CA VAL A 43 0.79 0.17 -17.42
C VAL A 43 0.31 1.29 -18.34
N ASN A 44 0.61 1.17 -19.64
CA ASN A 44 0.16 2.11 -20.65
C ASN A 44 -1.37 2.10 -20.76
N LEU A 45 -2.00 0.93 -20.83
CA LEU A 45 -3.46 0.82 -20.86
C LEU A 45 -4.09 1.20 -19.51
N GLU A 46 -3.47 0.79 -18.40
CA GLU A 46 -4.01 0.99 -17.06
C GLU A 46 -4.21 2.47 -16.72
N TYR A 47 -3.23 3.30 -17.10
CA TYR A 47 -3.21 4.74 -16.83
C TYR A 47 -3.39 5.62 -18.08
N GLY A 48 -3.53 5.03 -19.27
CA GLY A 48 -3.66 5.74 -20.53
C GLY A 48 -2.40 6.52 -20.91
N LEU A 49 -1.23 5.89 -20.80
CA LEU A 49 0.06 6.45 -21.22
C LEU A 49 0.31 6.08 -22.68
N LYS A 50 0.85 7.01 -23.48
CA LYS A 50 1.22 6.73 -24.88
C LYS A 50 2.61 6.09 -25.00
N SER A 51 3.43 6.26 -23.97
CA SER A 51 4.78 5.71 -23.88
C SER A 51 5.24 5.76 -22.42
N GLN A 52 6.42 5.20 -22.17
CA GLN A 52 7.09 5.28 -20.86
C GLN A 52 8.02 6.49 -20.74
N ALA A 53 7.85 7.51 -21.59
CA ALA A 53 8.58 8.76 -21.47
C ALA A 53 8.22 9.47 -20.15
N PRO A 54 9.19 10.13 -19.48
CA PRO A 54 8.91 10.86 -18.24
C PRO A 54 7.79 11.89 -18.34
N SER A 55 7.60 12.50 -19.53
CA SER A 55 6.51 13.44 -19.79
C SER A 55 5.13 12.81 -19.68
N GLU A 56 4.97 11.55 -20.09
CA GLU A 56 3.68 10.85 -20.00
C GLU A 56 3.30 10.56 -18.55
N TRP A 57 4.29 10.21 -17.72
CA TRP A 57 4.11 10.07 -16.28
C TRP A 57 3.74 11.41 -15.62
N ASN A 58 4.39 12.50 -16.01
CA ASN A 58 4.00 13.83 -15.55
C ASN A 58 2.56 14.19 -15.97
N ASN A 59 2.18 13.91 -17.21
CA ASN A 59 0.82 14.13 -17.72
C ASN A 59 -0.21 13.32 -16.94
N MET A 60 0.10 12.07 -16.58
CA MET A 60 -0.74 11.25 -15.70
C MET A 60 -0.92 11.90 -14.33
N ILE A 61 0.17 12.40 -13.71
CA ILE A 61 0.11 13.09 -12.42
C ILE A 61 -0.76 14.35 -12.51
N GLU A 62 -0.64 15.14 -13.58
CA GLU A 62 -1.52 16.31 -13.79
C GLU A 62 -2.99 15.91 -13.96
N ARG A 63 -3.28 14.81 -14.68
CA ARG A 63 -4.64 14.28 -14.81
C ARG A 63 -5.23 13.88 -13.46
N MET A 64 -4.45 13.21 -12.61
CA MET A 64 -4.88 12.80 -11.27
C MET A 64 -5.30 13.99 -10.39
N LYS A 65 -4.85 15.24 -10.65
CA LYS A 65 -5.32 16.41 -9.90
C LYS A 65 -6.83 16.62 -10.00
N LYS A 66 -7.41 16.29 -11.16
CA LYS A 66 -8.84 16.51 -11.46
C LYS A 66 -9.64 15.21 -11.59
N ASP A 67 -8.97 14.08 -11.79
CA ASP A 67 -9.57 12.76 -11.95
C ASP A 67 -9.33 11.91 -10.69
N ASP A 68 -10.32 11.93 -9.80
CA ASP A 68 -10.28 11.16 -8.54
C ASP A 68 -10.32 9.66 -8.78
N GLY A 69 -10.97 9.20 -9.85
CA GLY A 69 -11.02 7.78 -10.21
C GLY A 69 -9.65 7.26 -10.63
N LEU A 70 -8.92 8.04 -11.43
CA LEU A 70 -7.54 7.73 -11.81
C LEU A 70 -6.60 7.75 -10.59
N PHE A 71 -6.78 8.74 -9.70
CA PHE A 71 -6.01 8.81 -8.46
C PHE A 71 -6.25 7.59 -7.56
N GLU A 72 -7.52 7.21 -7.35
CA GLU A 72 -7.87 6.08 -6.51
C GLU A 72 -7.34 4.78 -7.10
N LYS A 73 -7.47 4.58 -8.42
CA LYS A 73 -6.86 3.45 -9.12
C LYS A 73 -5.35 3.38 -8.88
N TYR A 74 -4.63 4.49 -9.04
CA TYR A 74 -3.19 4.56 -8.77
C TYR A 74 -2.86 4.17 -7.32
N ARG A 75 -3.68 4.62 -6.36
CA ARG A 75 -3.53 4.34 -4.94
C ARG A 75 -3.81 2.87 -4.59
N GLU A 76 -4.87 2.28 -5.13
CA GLU A 76 -5.20 0.86 -4.99
C GLU A 76 -4.09 -0.01 -5.57
N ASN A 77 -3.60 0.32 -6.77
CA ASN A 77 -2.49 -0.37 -7.41
C ASN A 77 -1.18 -0.25 -6.59
N TYR A 78 -0.91 0.91 -5.99
CA TYR A 78 0.26 1.09 -5.13
C TYR A 78 0.28 0.13 -3.93
N TYR A 79 -0.89 -0.12 -3.33
CA TYR A 79 -1.04 -1.01 -2.18
C TYR A 79 -1.35 -2.46 -2.58
N ARG A 80 -1.74 -2.71 -3.83
CA ARG A 80 -2.31 -3.97 -4.34
C ARG A 80 -3.47 -4.45 -3.47
N ARG A 81 -4.33 -3.49 -3.10
CA ARG A 81 -5.43 -3.63 -2.17
C ARG A 81 -6.55 -2.70 -2.60
N SER A 82 -7.77 -3.05 -2.25
CA SER A 82 -8.92 -2.17 -2.41
C SER A 82 -9.14 -1.33 -1.15
N LYS A 83 -10.02 -0.34 -1.24
CA LYS A 83 -10.56 0.35 -0.04
C LYS A 83 -11.13 -0.62 1.03
N PHE A 84 -11.63 -1.79 0.61
CA PHE A 84 -12.18 -2.80 1.52
C PHE A 84 -11.11 -3.57 2.30
N ASP A 85 -9.85 -3.53 1.85
CA ASP A 85 -8.70 -4.16 2.50
C ASP A 85 -7.98 -3.24 3.49
N GLY A 86 -8.66 -2.14 3.89
CA GLY A 86 -8.17 -1.20 4.91
C GLY A 86 -7.25 -0.11 4.38
N ILE A 87 -7.30 0.20 3.08
CA ILE A 87 -6.72 1.46 2.59
C ILE A 87 -7.59 2.59 3.15
N GLY A 88 -7.06 3.32 4.15
CA GLY A 88 -7.79 4.40 4.81
C GLY A 88 -8.20 5.52 3.84
N GLU A 89 -9.23 6.29 4.19
CA GLU A 89 -9.71 7.42 3.39
C GLU A 89 -8.59 8.44 3.08
N CYS A 90 -8.62 9.02 1.87
CA CYS A 90 -7.65 10.02 1.44
C CYS A 90 -8.38 11.25 0.92
N ASN A 91 -8.39 12.31 1.73
CA ASN A 91 -8.94 13.60 1.36
C ASN A 91 -7.99 14.39 0.43
N GLU A 92 -8.40 15.59 0.03
CA GLU A 92 -7.63 16.44 -0.89
C GLU A 92 -6.19 16.71 -0.43
N ASP A 93 -5.97 16.97 0.86
CA ASP A 93 -4.62 17.23 1.38
C ASP A 93 -3.75 15.97 1.34
N CYS A 94 -4.34 14.79 1.59
CA CYS A 94 -3.69 13.50 1.39
C CYS A 94 -3.36 13.27 -0.08
N LYS A 95 -4.30 13.51 -0.99
CA LYS A 95 -4.13 13.37 -2.45
C LYS A 95 -2.98 14.23 -2.96
N LYS A 96 -2.92 15.51 -2.58
CA LYS A 96 -1.79 16.39 -2.92
C LYS A 96 -0.45 15.85 -2.41
N GLY A 97 -0.42 15.25 -1.22
CA GLY A 97 0.75 14.58 -0.68
C GLY A 97 1.21 13.39 -1.53
N TRP A 98 0.27 12.62 -2.08
CA TRP A 98 0.56 11.55 -3.04
C TRP A 98 1.10 12.09 -4.35
N LEU A 99 0.46 13.11 -4.93
CA LEU A 99 0.91 13.72 -6.17
C LEU A 99 2.31 14.32 -6.03
N CYS A 100 2.57 14.99 -4.90
CA CYS A 100 3.90 15.51 -4.59
C CYS A 100 4.92 14.37 -4.49
N SER A 101 4.62 13.31 -3.73
CA SER A 101 5.50 12.14 -3.62
C SER A 101 5.74 11.44 -4.96
N ALA A 102 4.81 11.52 -5.92
CA ALA A 102 4.99 10.94 -7.26
C ALA A 102 5.92 11.78 -8.15
N ARG A 103 5.99 13.10 -7.93
CA ARG A 103 6.92 14.01 -8.63
C ARG A 103 8.32 14.01 -8.01
N GLN A 104 8.40 13.74 -6.72
CA GLN A 104 9.65 13.84 -5.98
C GLN A 104 10.58 12.65 -6.23
N MET A 105 11.71 12.95 -6.87
CA MET A 105 12.89 12.06 -6.85
C MET A 105 13.92 12.49 -5.79
N HIS A 106 13.75 13.67 -5.18
CA HIS A 106 14.61 14.22 -4.14
C HIS A 106 13.74 14.78 -2.99
N HIS A 107 14.31 14.95 -1.80
CA HIS A 107 13.64 15.46 -0.59
C HIS A 107 13.14 16.91 -0.67
N SER A 108 13.14 17.55 -1.84
CA SER A 108 12.72 18.94 -2.01
C SER A 108 11.24 19.04 -2.38
N ASN A 109 10.51 19.92 -1.70
CA ASN A 109 9.11 20.23 -1.99
C ASN A 109 8.96 21.30 -3.10
N THR A 110 10.06 21.80 -3.69
CA THR A 110 10.02 22.84 -4.74
C THR A 110 9.19 22.45 -5.96
N LEU A 111 9.17 21.17 -6.32
CA LEU A 111 8.39 20.64 -7.46
C LEU A 111 6.88 20.50 -7.17
N CYS A 112 6.45 20.86 -5.96
CA CYS A 112 5.07 20.71 -5.48
C CYS A 112 4.42 22.06 -5.13
N ALA A 113 5.05 23.18 -5.48
CA ALA A 113 4.57 24.51 -5.11
C ALA A 113 3.16 24.82 -5.64
N ASP A 114 2.78 24.26 -6.80
CA ASP A 114 1.45 24.39 -7.40
C ASP A 114 0.35 23.59 -6.68
N LEU A 115 0.72 22.67 -5.78
CA LEU A 115 -0.25 21.84 -5.03
C LEU A 115 -0.76 22.54 -3.76
N GLY A 116 -0.13 23.65 -3.34
CA GLY A 116 -0.47 24.36 -2.10
C GLY A 116 -0.09 23.59 -0.84
N SER A 117 -0.88 23.71 0.23
CA SER A 117 -0.70 22.91 1.45
C SER A 117 -1.11 21.46 1.23
N PHE A 118 -0.32 20.53 1.75
CA PHE A 118 -0.60 19.10 1.68
C PHE A 118 -0.07 18.36 2.90
N VAL A 119 -0.58 17.16 3.14
CA VAL A 119 -0.03 16.25 4.16
C VAL A 119 1.04 15.39 3.52
N GLU A 120 2.30 15.54 3.94
CA GLU A 120 3.40 14.71 3.42
C GLU A 120 3.10 13.22 3.60
N ARG A 121 3.35 12.47 2.52
CA ARG A 121 3.14 11.03 2.51
C ARG A 121 4.20 10.36 3.38
N LYS A 122 3.77 9.73 4.48
CA LYS A 122 4.65 8.88 5.28
C LYS A 122 5.01 7.65 4.44
N GLY A 123 6.30 7.40 4.24
CA GLY A 123 6.78 6.27 3.43
C GLY A 123 6.29 4.92 3.96
N ARG A 124 6.42 3.85 3.14
CA ARG A 124 6.02 2.47 3.50
C ARG A 124 6.65 1.95 4.80
N ASN A 125 7.76 2.54 5.27
CA ASN A 125 8.37 2.20 6.56
C ASN A 125 7.55 2.68 7.78
N SER A 126 6.45 3.40 7.58
CA SER A 126 5.50 3.74 8.65
C SER A 126 4.65 2.55 9.12
N TYR A 127 4.60 1.44 8.38
CA TYR A 127 4.01 0.16 8.83
C TYR A 127 4.92 -0.61 9.80
N HIS A 128 6.18 -0.18 9.99
CA HIS A 128 7.03 -0.58 11.12
C HIS A 128 6.76 0.26 12.38
N ARG A 129 5.56 0.82 12.54
CA ARG A 129 5.07 1.10 13.88
C ARG A 129 4.89 -0.26 14.55
N LYS A 130 5.78 -0.60 15.49
CA LYS A 130 5.48 -1.64 16.48
C LYS A 130 4.07 -1.34 16.98
N PRO A 131 3.13 -2.30 16.96
CA PRO A 131 1.81 -2.08 17.52
C PRO A 131 2.00 -1.47 18.90
N THR A 132 1.36 -0.33 19.17
CA THR A 132 1.42 0.27 20.50
C THR A 132 0.91 -0.81 21.45
N PRO A 133 1.73 -1.30 22.40
CA PRO A 133 1.29 -2.35 23.30
C PRO A 133 0.03 -1.85 24.00
N VAL A 134 -1.05 -2.62 23.90
CA VAL A 134 -2.24 -2.35 24.71
C VAL A 134 -1.79 -2.52 26.15
N VAL A 135 -1.63 -1.42 26.88
CA VAL A 135 -1.30 -1.45 28.31
C VAL A 135 -2.59 -1.85 29.02
N PRO A 136 -2.70 -3.05 29.60
CA PRO A 136 -3.92 -3.47 30.24
C PRO A 136 -4.16 -2.62 31.48
N THR A 137 -5.41 -2.26 31.73
CA THR A 137 -5.79 -1.57 32.98
C THR A 137 -5.53 -2.48 34.18
N ARG A 138 -5.36 -1.90 35.36
CA ARG A 138 -5.10 -2.66 36.60
C ARG A 138 -6.14 -3.75 36.84
N ASP A 139 -7.39 -3.50 36.46
CA ASP A 139 -8.49 -4.44 36.64
C ASP A 139 -8.45 -5.59 35.63
N GLN A 140 -8.03 -5.33 34.39
CA GLN A 140 -7.76 -6.39 33.39
C GLN A 140 -6.62 -7.31 33.85
N ILE A 141 -5.54 -6.73 34.42
CA ILE A 141 -4.43 -7.52 34.97
C ILE A 141 -4.94 -8.41 36.12
N ARG A 142 -5.73 -7.84 37.03
CA ARG A 142 -6.32 -8.58 38.16
C ARG A 142 -7.20 -9.72 37.66
N GLN A 143 -8.09 -9.48 36.71
CA GLN A 143 -8.97 -10.50 36.15
C GLN A 143 -8.18 -11.67 35.56
N VAL A 144 -7.11 -11.39 34.79
CA VAL A 144 -6.26 -12.45 34.21
C VAL A 144 -5.53 -13.24 35.31
N LEU A 145 -5.05 -12.57 36.36
CA LEU A 145 -4.41 -13.24 37.50
C LEU A 145 -5.39 -14.10 38.30
N PHE A 146 -6.61 -13.63 38.51
CA PHE A 146 -7.67 -14.40 39.17
C PHE A 146 -8.06 -15.63 38.35
N ALA A 147 -8.26 -15.46 37.04
CA ALA A 147 -8.56 -16.58 36.14
C ALA A 147 -7.44 -17.64 36.15
N ARG A 148 -6.17 -17.22 36.07
CA ARG A 148 -5.02 -18.14 36.18
C ARG A 148 -4.96 -18.87 37.52
N LYS A 149 -5.33 -18.21 38.61
CA LYS A 149 -5.35 -18.83 39.96
C LYS A 149 -6.46 -19.87 40.08
N GLN A 150 -7.63 -19.63 39.47
CA GLN A 150 -8.73 -20.60 39.45
C GLN A 150 -8.40 -21.85 38.62
N VAL A 151 -7.72 -21.68 37.48
CA VAL A 151 -7.25 -22.83 36.67
C VAL A 151 -6.29 -23.70 37.48
N ARG A 152 -5.28 -23.11 38.13
CA ARG A 152 -4.33 -23.86 38.98
C ARG A 152 -4.95 -24.50 40.22
N ALA A 153 -6.06 -23.97 40.72
CA ALA A 153 -6.77 -24.54 41.86
C ALA A 153 -7.59 -25.78 41.46
N ASN A 154 -7.97 -25.89 40.18
CA ASN A 154 -8.71 -27.02 39.63
C ASN A 154 -7.80 -28.12 39.05
N ASP A 155 -6.51 -27.85 38.87
CA ASP A 155 -5.51 -28.85 38.52
C ASP A 155 -5.17 -29.69 39.76
N GLN A 156 -5.95 -30.72 40.05
CA GLN A 156 -5.61 -31.70 41.09
C GLN A 156 -4.40 -32.52 40.59
N CYS A 157 -3.22 -32.32 41.18
CA CYS A 157 -2.07 -33.18 40.92
C CYS A 157 -2.44 -34.64 41.30
N PRO A 158 -2.33 -35.61 40.38
CA PRO A 158 -2.39 -37.01 40.78
C PRO A 158 -1.16 -37.31 41.67
N LEU A 159 -1.39 -37.88 42.85
CA LEU A 159 -0.34 -38.39 43.74
C LEU A 159 0.37 -39.58 43.11
#